data_AF-A0A8H2HRE0-F1
#
_entry.id   AF-A0A8H2HRE0-F1
#
_cell.length_a   1.000
_cell.length_b   1.000
_cell.length_c   1.000
_cell.angle_alpha   90.00
_cell.angle_beta   90.00
_cell.angle_gamma   90.00
#
_symmetry.space_group_name_H-M   'P 1'
#
loop_
_entity.id
_entity.type
_entity.pdbx_description
1 polymer ?
#
loop_
_entity_poly.entity_id
_entity_poly.type
_entity_poly.pdbx_seq_one_letter_code
_entity_poly.pdbx_strand_id
1 'polypeptide(L)'
;MESCLTDELTERMIYVLYFLTEYSRKREESLDLLATHRILVSSHPTSSTTNTPHQIRTRAEIFHAFQTSIISTLPDPILIQTHHTMHLLIKLVRLSICPTPPHQKNDPWISMMLHKSGLTRITEFFAADMPYASHSTRKGFAKAMQKDWDDLDIASGQVPGQVGNRDVYERDVPPPIREIWFDAAQEVMRNKKLEPHAREGLAVGMFGGYVVDDLSCTGCVAGRP
;
A
#
# COMPACT_ATOMS: atom_id res chain seq x y z
N MET A 1 -28.00 -3.86 -15.61
CA MET A 1 -27.56 -2.83 -14.66
C MET A 1 -26.32 -3.30 -13.89
N GLU A 2 -26.31 -4.54 -13.37
CA GLU A 2 -25.13 -5.16 -12.75
C GLU A 2 -23.89 -5.24 -13.67
N SER A 3 -24.04 -5.55 -14.96
CA SER A 3 -22.92 -5.61 -15.91
C SER A 3 -22.21 -4.25 -16.12
N CYS A 4 -22.97 -3.15 -16.11
CA CYS A 4 -22.43 -1.80 -16.26
C CYS A 4 -21.62 -1.38 -15.02
N LEU A 5 -22.03 -1.84 -13.84
CA LEU A 5 -21.35 -1.56 -12.57
C LEU A 5 -20.06 -2.38 -12.43
N THR A 6 -20.04 -3.61 -12.95
CA THR A 6 -18.81 -4.41 -13.00
C THR A 6 -17.80 -3.82 -13.96
N ASP A 7 -18.24 -3.38 -15.14
CA ASP A 7 -17.35 -2.79 -16.15
C ASP A 7 -16.74 -1.46 -15.66
N GLU A 8 -17.55 -0.59 -15.06
CA GLU A 8 -17.08 0.69 -14.51
C GLU A 8 -16.08 0.49 -13.36
N LEU A 9 -16.33 -0.47 -12.46
CA LEU A 9 -15.39 -0.78 -11.38
C LEU A 9 -14.11 -1.44 -11.93
N THR A 10 -14.21 -2.30 -12.95
CA THR A 10 -13.05 -2.89 -13.63
C THR A 10 -12.18 -1.79 -14.25
N GLU A 11 -12.77 -0.82 -14.95
CA GLU A 11 -12.04 0.34 -15.50
C GLU A 11 -11.35 1.17 -14.40
N ARG A 12 -12.08 1.48 -13.32
CA ARG A 12 -11.56 2.23 -12.16
C ARG A 12 -10.40 1.51 -11.47
N MET A 13 -10.47 0.18 -11.40
CA MET A 13 -9.41 -0.62 -10.78
C MET A 13 -8.11 -0.59 -11.58
N ILE A 14 -8.13 -0.41 -12.91
CA ILE A 14 -6.90 -0.43 -13.74
C ILE A 14 -5.81 0.48 -13.19
N TYR A 15 -6.15 1.68 -12.72
CA TYR A 15 -5.16 2.62 -12.18
C TYR A 15 -4.67 2.27 -10.78
N VAL A 16 -5.51 1.61 -9.97
CA VAL A 16 -5.08 1.01 -8.71
C VAL A 16 -4.08 -0.11 -8.98
N LEU A 17 -4.39 -0.99 -9.95
CA LEU A 17 -3.51 -2.08 -10.37
C LEU A 17 -2.17 -1.52 -10.88
N TYR A 18 -2.23 -0.52 -11.78
CA TYR A 18 -1.05 0.15 -12.32
C TYR A 18 -0.16 0.73 -11.20
N PHE A 19 -0.75 1.46 -10.25
CA PHE A 19 0.01 2.00 -9.12
C PHE A 19 0.66 0.89 -8.30
N LEU A 20 -0.09 -0.17 -7.92
CA LEU A 20 0.47 -1.26 -7.10
C LEU A 20 1.62 -1.97 -7.81
N THR A 21 1.49 -2.20 -9.12
CA THR A 21 2.57 -2.80 -9.93
C THR A 21 3.81 -1.91 -9.99
N GLU A 22 3.66 -0.62 -10.33
CA GLU A 22 4.81 0.29 -10.43
C GLU A 22 5.45 0.57 -9.07
N TYR A 23 4.64 0.68 -8.01
CA TYR A 23 5.09 0.84 -6.63
C TYR A 23 5.93 -0.36 -6.20
N SER A 24 5.43 -1.59 -6.40
CA SER A 24 6.17 -2.81 -6.05
C SER A 24 7.50 -2.91 -6.81
N ARG A 25 7.50 -2.62 -8.11
CA ARG A 25 8.72 -2.64 -8.94
C ARG A 25 9.78 -1.66 -8.44
N LYS A 26 9.42 -0.39 -8.25
CA LYS A 26 10.36 0.65 -7.77
C LYS A 26 10.85 0.40 -6.35
N ARG A 27 10.00 -0.17 -5.49
CA ARG A 27 10.37 -0.59 -4.14
C ARG A 27 11.47 -1.65 -4.19
N GLU A 28 11.28 -2.71 -4.98
CA GLU A 28 12.26 -3.79 -5.12
C GLU A 28 13.62 -3.25 -5.61
N GLU A 29 13.61 -2.46 -6.69
CA GLU A 29 14.80 -1.77 -7.20
C GLU A 29 15.51 -0.92 -6.12
N SER A 30 14.74 -0.19 -5.31
CA SER A 30 15.28 0.65 -4.24
C SER A 30 15.88 -0.17 -3.10
N LEU A 31 15.26 -1.30 -2.75
CA LEU A 31 15.75 -2.18 -1.69
C LEU A 31 17.03 -2.90 -2.11
N ASP A 32 17.15 -3.32 -3.37
CA ASP A 32 18.36 -3.92 -3.91
C ASP A 32 19.53 -2.93 -3.91
N LEU A 33 19.27 -1.67 -4.28
CA LEU A 33 20.27 -0.60 -4.23
C LEU A 33 20.70 -0.31 -2.79
N LEU A 34 19.77 -0.24 -1.85
CA LEU A 34 20.07 -0.03 -0.43
C LEU A 34 20.86 -1.20 0.16
N ALA A 35 20.51 -2.45 -0.18
CA ALA A 35 21.25 -3.63 0.24
C ALA A 35 22.68 -3.63 -0.32
N THR A 36 22.84 -3.32 -1.62
CA THR A 36 24.15 -3.19 -2.27
C THR A 36 25.01 -2.11 -1.59
N HIS A 37 24.42 -0.95 -1.31
CA HIS A 37 25.11 0.14 -0.62
C HIS A 37 25.57 -0.28 0.78
N ARG A 38 24.72 -0.98 1.56
CA ARG A 38 25.11 -1.50 2.89
C ARG A 38 26.31 -2.45 2.80
N ILE A 39 26.32 -3.37 1.84
CA ILE A 39 27.43 -4.30 1.63
C ILE A 39 28.73 -3.54 1.34
N LEU A 40 28.70 -2.57 0.41
CA LEU A 40 29.87 -1.78 0.02
C LEU A 40 30.43 -0.91 1.15
N VAL A 41 29.55 -0.35 1.98
CA VAL A 41 29.97 0.44 3.16
C VAL A 41 30.53 -0.48 4.25
N SER A 42 29.94 -1.65 4.46
CA SER A 42 30.43 -2.62 5.46
C SER A 42 31.75 -3.29 5.09
N SER A 43 32.07 -3.36 3.79
CA SER A 43 33.31 -3.97 3.28
C SER A 43 34.49 -2.99 3.21
N HIS A 44 34.27 -1.69 3.44
CA HIS A 44 35.34 -0.71 3.60
C HIS A 44 35.73 -0.61 5.09
N PRO A 45 36.95 -1.06 5.48
CA PRO A 45 37.47 -0.75 6.80
C PRO A 45 37.62 0.76 6.90
N THR A 46 37.06 1.35 7.95
CA THR A 46 37.11 2.79 8.21
C THR A 46 38.54 3.30 8.25
N SER A 47 38.97 3.92 7.16
CA SER A 47 40.12 4.81 7.12
C SER A 47 39.83 5.98 6.19
N SER A 48 38.94 6.87 6.62
CA SER A 48 39.15 8.31 6.44
C SER A 48 38.03 9.13 7.08
N THR A 49 38.51 10.08 7.86
CA THR A 49 37.80 11.18 8.49
C THR A 49 37.29 12.13 7.41
N THR A 50 36.03 12.01 6.99
CA THR A 50 35.32 13.09 6.30
C THR A 50 33.92 13.23 6.88
N ASN A 51 33.79 14.21 7.79
CA ASN A 51 32.54 14.71 8.35
C ASN A 51 31.71 15.44 7.28
N THR A 52 31.24 14.71 6.27
CA THR A 52 30.07 15.11 5.51
C THR A 52 28.91 14.32 6.08
N PRO A 53 27.91 14.94 6.72
CA PRO A 53 26.68 14.25 7.03
C PRO A 53 26.04 13.88 5.70
N HIS A 54 26.32 12.68 5.20
CA HIS A 54 25.53 12.11 4.11
C HIS A 54 24.10 12.09 4.63
N GLN A 55 23.26 12.96 4.07
CA GLN A 55 21.85 13.04 4.41
C GLN A 55 21.18 11.79 3.83
N ILE A 56 21.33 10.67 4.54
CA ILE A 56 20.75 9.39 4.15
C ILE A 56 19.24 9.58 4.26
N ARG A 57 18.58 9.67 3.11
CA ARG A 57 17.11 9.69 3.07
C ARG A 57 16.58 8.43 3.74
N THR A 58 15.53 8.58 4.54
CA THR A 58 14.87 7.44 5.17
C THR A 58 14.17 6.58 4.13
N ARG A 59 13.86 5.32 4.46
CA ARG A 59 13.09 4.43 3.58
C ARG A 59 11.74 5.07 3.24
N ALA A 60 11.08 5.64 4.24
CA ALA A 60 9.82 6.37 4.07
C ALA A 60 9.94 7.53 3.08
N GLU A 61 11.00 8.34 3.15
CA GLU A 61 11.24 9.46 2.21
C GLU A 61 11.46 8.98 0.77
N ILE A 62 12.23 7.91 0.58
CA ILE A 62 12.47 7.32 -0.75
C ILE A 62 11.15 6.81 -1.32
N PHE A 63 10.37 6.09 -0.51
CA PHE A 63 9.09 5.51 -0.92
C PHE A 63 8.05 6.56 -1.24
N HIS A 64 7.97 7.59 -0.40
CA HIS A 64 7.11 8.72 -0.64
C HIS A 64 7.47 9.43 -1.96
N ALA A 65 8.77 9.68 -2.21
CA ALA A 65 9.21 10.38 -3.41
C ALA A 65 8.80 9.68 -4.71
N PHE A 66 8.97 8.36 -4.82
CA PHE A 66 8.55 7.67 -6.05
C PHE A 66 7.04 7.47 -6.14
N GLN A 67 6.32 7.35 -5.02
CA GLN A 67 4.86 7.39 -5.04
C GLN A 67 4.35 8.72 -5.61
N THR A 68 4.85 9.85 -5.09
CA THR A 68 4.54 11.18 -5.64
C THR A 68 4.89 11.28 -7.11
N SER A 69 6.03 10.71 -7.54
CA SER A 69 6.44 10.68 -8.95
C SER A 69 5.46 9.89 -9.83
N ILE A 70 5.00 8.71 -9.40
CA ILE A 70 4.01 7.91 -10.14
C ILE A 70 2.69 8.68 -10.21
N ILE A 71 2.19 9.13 -9.07
CA ILE A 71 0.86 9.73 -8.91
C ILE A 71 0.76 11.06 -9.69
N SER A 72 1.84 11.85 -9.71
CA SER A 72 1.86 13.14 -10.43
C SER A 72 1.65 13.01 -11.94
N THR A 73 1.89 11.83 -12.52
CA THR A 73 1.65 11.59 -13.96
C THR A 73 0.17 11.39 -14.30
N LEU A 74 -0.69 11.12 -13.31
CA LEU A 74 -2.10 10.84 -13.55
C LEU A 74 -2.87 12.12 -13.90
N PRO A 75 -3.79 12.06 -14.89
CA PRO A 75 -4.77 13.12 -15.10
C PRO A 75 -5.63 13.33 -13.86
N ASP A 76 -6.03 14.57 -13.60
CA ASP A 76 -6.77 14.97 -12.40
C ASP A 76 -8.05 14.15 -12.11
N PRO A 77 -8.95 13.87 -13.07
CA PRO A 77 -10.12 13.03 -12.80
C PRO A 77 -9.73 11.59 -12.46
N ILE A 78 -8.69 11.06 -13.12
CA ILE A 78 -8.16 9.71 -12.85
C ILE A 78 -7.53 9.64 -11.46
N LEU A 79 -6.84 10.69 -11.03
CA LEU A 79 -6.25 10.77 -9.69
C LEU A 79 -7.33 10.71 -8.60
N ILE A 80 -8.38 11.52 -8.71
CA ILE A 80 -9.50 11.52 -7.76
C ILE A 80 -10.17 10.15 -7.74
N GLN A 81 -10.47 9.60 -8.91
CA GLN A 81 -11.09 8.30 -9.07
C GLN A 81 -10.25 7.17 -8.47
N THR A 82 -8.95 7.17 -8.73
CA THR A 82 -8.01 6.17 -8.17
C THR A 82 -7.92 6.33 -6.67
N HIS A 83 -7.94 7.56 -6.16
CA HIS A 83 -7.91 7.85 -4.73
C HIS A 83 -9.13 7.27 -4.01
N HIS A 84 -10.33 7.48 -4.55
CA HIS A 84 -11.55 6.87 -4.03
C HIS A 84 -11.56 5.35 -4.16
N THR A 85 -11.06 4.81 -5.27
CA THR A 85 -10.97 3.36 -5.50
C THR A 85 -9.99 2.71 -4.52
N MET A 86 -8.89 3.37 -4.17
CA MET A 86 -7.98 2.92 -3.10
C MET A 86 -8.68 2.91 -1.74
N HIS A 87 -9.38 3.99 -1.37
CA HIS A 87 -10.18 4.03 -0.14
C HIS A 87 -11.19 2.88 -0.09
N LEU A 88 -11.88 2.63 -1.21
CA LEU A 88 -12.83 1.53 -1.33
C LEU A 88 -12.15 0.16 -1.14
N LEU A 89 -11.04 -0.09 -1.83
CA LEU A 89 -10.27 -1.33 -1.70
C LEU A 89 -9.91 -1.60 -0.24
N ILE A 90 -9.35 -0.62 0.46
CA ILE A 90 -8.97 -0.77 1.87
C ILE A 90 -10.20 -1.04 2.73
N LYS A 91 -11.31 -0.33 2.49
CA LYS A 91 -12.54 -0.52 3.25
C LYS A 91 -13.11 -1.92 3.06
N LEU A 92 -13.14 -2.44 1.83
CA LEU A 92 -13.60 -3.81 1.54
C LEU A 92 -12.74 -4.85 2.26
N VAL A 93 -11.42 -4.74 2.17
CA VAL A 93 -10.49 -5.65 2.85
C VAL A 93 -10.68 -5.58 4.37
N ARG A 94 -10.80 -4.38 4.95
CA ARG A 94 -11.06 -4.20 6.39
C ARG A 94 -12.35 -4.86 6.84
N LEU A 95 -13.43 -4.72 6.07
CA LEU A 95 -14.74 -5.30 6.41
C LEU A 95 -14.72 -6.84 6.31
N SER A 96 -13.97 -7.41 5.37
CA SER A 96 -13.79 -8.87 5.28
C SER A 96 -12.97 -9.40 6.47
N ILE A 97 -11.82 -8.79 6.79
CA ILE A 97 -10.92 -9.29 7.84
C ILE A 97 -11.45 -8.99 9.25
N CYS A 98 -12.10 -7.84 9.44
CA CYS A 98 -12.58 -7.37 10.74
C CYS A 98 -14.00 -6.78 10.60
N PRO A 99 -15.04 -7.63 10.54
CA PRO A 99 -16.42 -7.17 10.34
C PRO A 99 -16.96 -6.38 11.54
N THR A 100 -16.38 -6.57 12.74
CA THR A 100 -16.73 -5.81 13.95
C THR A 100 -15.74 -4.67 14.19
N PRO A 101 -16.19 -3.45 14.49
CA PRO A 101 -15.29 -2.34 14.84
C PRO A 101 -14.36 -2.65 16.03
N PRO A 102 -13.14 -2.09 16.08
CA PRO A 102 -12.57 -1.14 15.13
C PRO A 102 -11.95 -1.82 13.90
N HIS A 103 -12.42 -1.43 12.71
CA HIS A 103 -12.03 -2.04 11.44
C HIS A 103 -10.53 -1.89 11.09
N GLN A 104 -9.84 -0.91 11.69
CA GLN A 104 -8.42 -0.62 11.44
C GLN A 104 -7.44 -1.52 12.21
N LYS A 105 -7.94 -2.40 13.10
CA LYS A 105 -7.08 -3.25 13.95
C LYS A 105 -6.09 -4.10 13.17
N ASN A 106 -6.46 -4.51 11.96
CA ASN A 106 -5.66 -5.38 11.10
C ASN A 106 -4.96 -4.63 9.94
N ASP A 107 -4.85 -3.30 10.02
CA ASP A 107 -4.15 -2.50 9.01
C ASP A 107 -2.70 -2.95 8.75
N PRO A 108 -1.90 -3.45 9.72
CA PRO A 108 -0.58 -3.99 9.43
C PRO A 108 -0.60 -5.17 8.44
N TRP A 109 -1.64 -6.01 8.48
CA TRP A 109 -1.81 -7.10 7.50
C TRP A 109 -2.13 -6.57 6.12
N ILE A 110 -3.03 -5.58 6.03
CA ILE A 110 -3.38 -4.93 4.76
C ILE A 110 -2.17 -4.20 4.17
N SER A 111 -1.43 -3.49 5.03
CA SER A 111 -0.18 -2.85 4.66
C SER A 111 0.82 -3.87 4.11
N MET A 112 1.00 -5.01 4.78
CA MET A 112 1.87 -6.08 4.28
C MET A 112 1.46 -6.53 2.87
N MET A 113 0.16 -6.73 2.63
CA MET A 113 -0.34 -7.15 1.32
C MET A 113 0.03 -6.15 0.22
N LEU A 114 -0.25 -4.86 0.46
CA LEU A 114 -0.01 -3.80 -0.52
C LEU A 114 1.47 -3.47 -0.67
N HIS A 115 2.23 -3.55 0.42
CA HIS A 115 3.62 -3.11 0.46
C HIS A 115 4.58 -4.11 -0.15
N LYS A 116 4.49 -5.39 0.24
CA LYS A 116 5.47 -6.41 -0.16
C LYS A 116 5.10 -7.07 -1.47
N SER A 117 3.84 -7.44 -1.61
CA SER A 117 3.35 -8.28 -2.71
C SER A 117 2.37 -7.56 -3.64
N GLY A 118 1.97 -6.33 -3.27
CA GLY A 118 1.14 -5.44 -4.07
C GLY A 118 -0.10 -6.14 -4.61
N LEU A 119 -0.24 -6.09 -5.93
CA LEU A 119 -1.37 -6.66 -6.64
C LEU A 119 -1.54 -8.17 -6.40
N THR A 120 -0.45 -8.94 -6.47
CA THR A 120 -0.51 -10.41 -6.34
C THR A 120 -1.19 -10.84 -5.06
N ARG A 121 -0.92 -10.15 -3.95
CA ARG A 121 -1.52 -10.52 -2.68
C ARG A 121 -2.97 -10.12 -2.56
N ILE A 122 -3.35 -8.97 -3.13
CA ILE A 122 -4.73 -8.51 -3.16
C ILE A 122 -5.62 -9.46 -3.97
N THR A 123 -5.13 -9.97 -5.11
CA THR A 123 -5.90 -10.95 -5.91
C THR A 123 -6.04 -12.29 -5.20
N GLU A 124 -4.96 -12.78 -4.56
CA GLU A 124 -5.01 -14.00 -3.76
C GLU A 124 -5.97 -13.87 -2.55
N PHE A 125 -5.98 -12.70 -1.90
CA PHE A 125 -6.91 -12.41 -0.82
C PHE A 125 -8.36 -12.53 -1.28
N PHE A 126 -8.74 -11.82 -2.34
CA PHE A 126 -10.12 -11.89 -2.83
C PHE A 126 -10.50 -13.29 -3.31
N ALA A 127 -9.59 -14.02 -3.95
CA ALA A 127 -9.83 -15.41 -4.32
C ALA A 127 -10.06 -16.33 -3.10
N ALA A 128 -9.38 -16.08 -1.98
CA ALA A 128 -9.53 -16.83 -0.73
C ALA A 128 -10.76 -16.41 0.09
N ASP A 129 -11.17 -15.15 -0.03
CA ASP A 129 -12.31 -14.56 0.69
C ASP A 129 -13.67 -14.97 0.10
N MET A 130 -13.70 -15.45 -1.15
CA MET A 130 -14.95 -15.92 -1.76
C MET A 130 -15.60 -17.03 -0.90
N PRO A 131 -16.94 -17.03 -0.74
CA PRO A 131 -17.65 -18.06 0.04
C PRO A 131 -17.36 -19.48 -0.43
N TYR A 132 -17.23 -19.65 -1.75
CA TYR A 132 -16.97 -20.92 -2.42
C TYR A 132 -15.49 -21.23 -2.64
N ALA A 133 -14.57 -20.43 -2.09
CA ALA A 133 -13.13 -20.72 -2.21
C ALA A 133 -12.81 -22.11 -1.65
N SER A 134 -11.91 -22.83 -2.32
CA SER A 134 -11.50 -24.15 -1.86
C SER A 134 -10.60 -24.05 -0.61
N HIS A 135 -10.49 -25.14 0.16
CA HIS A 135 -9.55 -25.18 1.28
C HIS A 135 -8.09 -24.97 0.82
N SER A 136 -7.70 -25.47 -0.37
CA SER A 136 -6.36 -25.26 -0.91
C SER A 136 -6.11 -23.80 -1.27
N THR A 137 -7.10 -23.07 -1.81
CA THR A 137 -7.01 -21.63 -2.08
C THR A 137 -6.75 -20.85 -0.79
N ARG A 138 -7.57 -21.08 0.24
CA ARG A 138 -7.42 -20.40 1.55
C ARG A 138 -6.08 -20.72 2.21
N LYS A 139 -5.67 -21.99 2.18
CA LYS A 139 -4.37 -22.43 2.71
C LYS A 139 -3.20 -21.85 1.93
N GLY A 140 -3.34 -21.71 0.60
CA GLY A 140 -2.35 -21.10 -0.28
C GLY A 140 -2.11 -19.64 0.09
N PHE A 141 -3.18 -18.86 0.17
CA PHE A 141 -3.13 -17.46 0.61
C PHE A 141 -2.49 -17.32 2.01
N ALA A 142 -2.93 -18.12 2.99
CA ALA A 142 -2.41 -18.06 4.35
C ALA A 142 -0.91 -18.36 4.42
N LYS A 143 -0.43 -19.39 3.70
CA LYS A 143 0.99 -19.73 3.63
C LYS A 143 1.82 -18.63 2.99
N ALA A 144 1.31 -18.07 1.91
CA ALA A 144 2.04 -17.04 1.19
C ALA A 144 2.05 -15.72 2.00
N MET A 145 1.00 -15.40 2.75
CA MET A 145 1.03 -14.30 3.73
C MET A 145 2.03 -14.53 4.86
N GLN A 146 2.09 -15.75 5.40
CA GLN A 146 3.09 -16.09 6.42
C GLN A 146 4.51 -15.89 5.88
N LYS A 147 4.78 -16.35 4.66
CA LYS A 147 6.06 -16.11 3.99
C LYS A 147 6.39 -14.63 3.87
N ASP A 148 5.43 -13.77 3.54
CA ASP A 148 5.67 -12.32 3.44
C ASP A 148 6.10 -11.71 4.78
N TRP A 149 5.57 -12.21 5.90
CA TRP A 149 6.01 -11.83 7.25
C TRP A 149 7.36 -12.40 7.63
N ASP A 150 7.62 -13.67 7.31
CA ASP A 150 8.90 -14.33 7.58
C ASP A 150 10.04 -13.64 6.81
N ASP A 151 9.81 -13.33 5.52
CA ASP A 151 10.76 -12.60 4.67
C ASP A 151 11.08 -11.22 5.26
N LEU A 152 10.07 -10.54 5.82
CA LEU A 152 10.24 -9.24 6.47
C LEU A 152 11.06 -9.35 7.76
N ASP A 153 10.77 -10.35 8.59
CA ASP A 153 11.49 -10.57 9.85
C ASP A 153 12.99 -10.82 9.60
N ILE A 154 13.30 -11.67 8.60
CA ILE A 154 14.66 -11.91 8.12
C ILE A 154 15.33 -10.60 7.64
N ALA A 155 14.64 -9.80 6.83
CA ALA A 155 15.16 -8.52 6.33
C ALA A 155 15.38 -7.50 7.46
N SER A 156 14.57 -7.56 8.53
CA SER A 156 14.68 -6.68 9.70
C SER A 156 15.85 -7.05 10.64
N GLY A 157 16.55 -8.16 10.38
CA GLY A 157 17.71 -8.58 11.14
C GLY A 157 17.40 -9.10 12.54
N GLN A 158 16.17 -9.57 12.80
CA GLN A 158 15.83 -10.21 14.06
C GLN A 158 16.48 -11.60 14.13
N VAL A 159 17.71 -11.66 14.63
CA VAL A 159 18.32 -12.91 15.10
C VAL A 159 17.79 -13.18 16.52
N PRO A 160 17.09 -14.29 16.79
CA PRO A 160 16.65 -14.63 18.13
C PRO A 160 17.84 -14.68 19.09
N GLY A 161 17.89 -13.77 20.09
CA GLY A 161 18.90 -13.76 21.15
C GLY A 161 19.91 -12.60 21.13
N GLN A 162 19.90 -11.71 20.13
CA GLN A 162 20.83 -10.58 20.08
C GLN A 162 20.22 -9.29 20.66
N VAL A 163 20.25 -9.16 21.99
CA VAL A 163 19.94 -7.92 22.70
C VAL A 163 21.22 -7.10 22.83
N GLY A 164 21.59 -6.35 21.81
CA GLY A 164 22.76 -5.46 21.96
C GLY A 164 23.36 -4.93 20.67
N ASN A 165 22.64 -4.04 19.96
CA ASN A 165 23.11 -2.74 19.48
C ASN A 165 21.94 -2.06 18.75
N ARG A 166 21.16 -1.22 19.45
CA ARG A 166 19.94 -0.59 18.90
C ARG A 166 20.23 0.80 18.32
N ASP A 167 21.32 0.94 17.59
CA ASP A 167 21.68 2.21 16.98
C ASP A 167 21.27 2.21 15.49
N VAL A 168 20.27 3.05 15.20
CA VAL A 168 20.10 3.81 13.93
C VAL A 168 19.86 3.00 12.64
N TYR A 169 19.17 1.86 12.70
CA TYR A 169 18.66 1.23 11.48
C TYR A 169 17.14 1.04 11.59
N GLU A 170 16.42 1.78 10.74
CA GLU A 170 14.97 1.76 10.58
C GLU A 170 14.49 0.30 10.44
N ARG A 171 13.73 -0.20 11.41
CA ARG A 171 13.19 -1.56 11.34
C ARG A 171 12.33 -1.68 10.07
N ASP A 172 12.54 -2.75 9.32
CA ASP A 172 11.64 -3.14 8.23
C ASP A 172 10.34 -3.68 8.85
N VAL A 173 9.44 -2.79 9.22
CA VAL A 173 8.04 -3.06 9.59
C VAL A 173 7.18 -2.63 8.39
N PRO A 174 6.01 -3.25 8.11
CA PRO A 174 5.14 -2.72 7.07
C PRO A 174 4.81 -1.26 7.40
N PRO A 175 4.91 -0.34 6.43
CA PRO A 175 4.65 1.06 6.70
C PRO A 175 3.19 1.24 7.15
N PRO A 176 2.86 2.29 7.91
CA PRO A 176 1.47 2.68 8.11
C PRO A 176 0.71 2.67 6.78
N ILE A 177 -0.52 2.14 6.78
CA ILE A 177 -1.31 2.01 5.54
C ILE A 177 -1.47 3.34 4.80
N ARG A 178 -1.47 4.46 5.53
CA ARG A 178 -1.57 5.82 5.00
C ARG A 178 -0.35 6.21 4.15
N GLU A 179 0.82 5.65 4.42
CA GLU A 179 2.04 5.86 3.64
C GLU A 179 2.03 5.10 2.31
N ILE A 180 1.10 4.15 2.14
CA ILE A 180 0.87 3.46 0.89
C ILE A 180 -0.26 4.18 0.17
N TRP A 181 0.07 4.88 -0.91
CA TRP A 181 -0.81 5.72 -1.72
C TRP A 181 -1.31 7.00 -1.04
N PHE A 182 -1.93 6.94 0.15
CA PHE A 182 -2.79 8.03 0.65
C PHE A 182 -2.05 9.35 0.92
N ASP A 183 -0.93 9.31 1.65
CA ASP A 183 -0.18 10.54 1.99
C ASP A 183 0.40 11.20 0.73
N ALA A 184 0.99 10.41 -0.17
CA ALA A 184 1.53 10.90 -1.44
C ALA A 184 0.41 11.42 -2.38
N ALA A 185 -0.72 10.72 -2.46
CA ALA A 185 -1.88 11.15 -3.24
C ALA A 185 -2.43 12.47 -2.70
N GLN A 186 -2.56 12.60 -1.39
CA GLN A 186 -3.06 13.82 -0.78
C GLN A 186 -2.12 15.01 -1.02
N GLU A 187 -0.80 14.79 -0.96
CA GLU A 187 0.17 15.81 -1.35
C GLU A 187 -0.02 16.27 -2.81
N VAL A 188 -0.08 15.32 -3.75
CA VAL A 188 -0.28 15.64 -5.17
C VAL A 188 -1.60 16.35 -5.41
N MET A 189 -2.69 15.90 -4.78
CA MET A 189 -4.02 16.51 -4.91
C MET A 189 -4.04 17.95 -4.37
N ARG A 190 -3.41 18.22 -3.22
CA ARG A 190 -3.26 19.58 -2.69
C ARG A 190 -2.44 20.47 -3.63
N ASN A 191 -1.32 19.95 -4.15
CA ASN A 191 -0.46 20.67 -5.09
C ASN A 191 -1.19 21.03 -6.39
N LYS A 192 -2.05 20.13 -6.86
CA LYS A 192 -2.92 20.33 -8.03
C LYS A 192 -4.22 21.10 -7.72
N LYS A 193 -4.47 21.46 -6.46
CA LYS A 193 -5.69 22.17 -6.00
C LYS A 193 -6.98 21.41 -6.32
N LEU A 194 -6.97 20.10 -6.12
CA LEU A 194 -8.11 19.20 -6.36
C LEU A 194 -9.00 19.01 -5.12
N GLU A 195 -8.72 19.69 -4.02
CA GLU A 195 -9.55 19.69 -2.82
C GLU A 195 -10.21 21.09 -2.67
N PRO A 196 -11.54 21.18 -2.44
CA PRO A 196 -12.51 20.09 -2.34
C PRO A 196 -12.92 19.52 -3.72
N HIS A 197 -13.33 18.25 -3.77
CA HIS A 197 -13.88 17.59 -4.96
C HIS A 197 -15.21 16.88 -4.67
N ALA A 198 -15.95 16.58 -5.75
CA ALA A 198 -17.23 15.89 -5.66
C ALA A 198 -17.05 14.45 -5.16
N ARG A 199 -17.96 14.00 -4.29
CA ARG A 199 -18.09 12.58 -3.93
C ARG A 199 -18.43 11.76 -5.17
N GLU A 200 -17.72 10.66 -5.35
CA GLU A 200 -18.12 9.64 -6.31
C GLU A 200 -19.08 8.68 -5.63
N GLY A 201 -20.27 8.49 -6.22
CA GLY A 201 -21.21 7.46 -5.79
C GLY A 201 -20.72 6.09 -6.24
N LEU A 202 -19.84 5.46 -5.47
CA LEU A 202 -19.42 4.08 -5.73
C LEU A 202 -20.49 3.12 -5.18
N ALA A 203 -21.41 2.69 -6.05
CA ALA A 203 -22.36 1.62 -5.75
C ALA A 203 -21.64 0.27 -5.86
N VAL A 204 -21.16 -0.30 -4.75
CA VAL A 204 -20.38 -1.54 -4.81
C VAL A 204 -21.28 -2.75 -4.57
N GLY A 205 -21.75 -3.31 -5.68
CA GLY A 205 -22.56 -4.53 -5.71
C GLY A 205 -21.79 -5.85 -5.67
N MET A 206 -20.48 -5.89 -5.37
CA MET A 206 -19.71 -7.14 -5.49
C MET A 206 -19.67 -8.02 -4.22
N PHE A 207 -20.18 -7.52 -3.08
CA PHE A 207 -20.27 -8.28 -1.82
C PHE A 207 -21.60 -8.02 -1.09
N GLY A 208 -22.73 -8.30 -1.74
CA GLY A 208 -24.05 -8.22 -1.09
C GLY A 208 -24.74 -6.86 -1.11
N GLY A 209 -24.39 -5.98 -2.06
CA GLY A 209 -25.20 -4.77 -2.35
C GLY A 209 -24.98 -3.56 -1.44
N TYR A 210 -23.85 -3.46 -0.74
CA TYR A 210 -23.56 -2.28 0.09
C TYR A 210 -23.14 -1.09 -0.76
N VAL A 211 -23.98 -0.05 -0.79
CA VAL A 211 -23.56 1.28 -1.25
C VAL A 211 -22.55 1.82 -0.23
N VAL A 212 -21.37 2.21 -0.70
CA VAL A 212 -20.36 2.80 0.17
C VAL A 212 -20.51 4.32 0.13
N ASP A 213 -21.44 4.84 0.95
CA ASP A 213 -21.75 6.28 1.00
C ASP A 213 -20.63 7.13 1.63
N ASP A 214 -19.70 6.49 2.35
CA ASP A 214 -18.56 7.14 3.01
C ASP A 214 -17.27 6.36 2.82
N LEU A 215 -16.42 6.82 1.91
CA LEU A 215 -15.05 6.33 1.70
C LEU A 215 -14.07 6.84 2.75
N SER A 216 -14.52 7.72 3.66
CA SER A 216 -13.70 8.46 4.61
C SER A 216 -12.62 9.31 3.93
N CYS A 217 -12.85 9.72 2.68
CA CYS A 217 -12.02 10.69 1.98
C CYS A 217 -12.30 12.10 2.52
N THR A 218 -11.29 12.77 3.07
CA THR A 218 -11.46 14.09 3.69
C THR A 218 -11.62 15.23 2.69
N GLY A 219 -11.21 15.05 1.43
CA GLY A 219 -11.34 16.05 0.38
C GLY A 219 -12.73 16.08 -0.30
N CYS A 220 -13.57 15.09 0.00
CA CYS A 220 -14.89 14.92 -0.57
C CYS A 220 -15.93 15.87 0.04
N VAL A 221 -16.57 16.68 -0.80
CA VAL A 221 -17.77 17.45 -0.42
C VAL A 221 -19.03 16.82 -1.05
N ALA A 222 -20.16 16.93 -0.36
CA ALA A 222 -21.45 16.57 -0.95
C ALA A 222 -21.61 17.37 -2.25
N GLY A 223 -21.78 16.68 -3.38
CA GLY A 223 -22.06 17.35 -4.65
C GLY A 223 -23.29 18.24 -4.45
N ARG A 224 -23.25 19.49 -4.96
CA ARG A 224 -24.48 20.28 -5.02
C ARG A 224 -25.49 19.51 -5.87
N PRO A 225 -26.78 19.49 -5.46
CA PRO A 225 -27.85 18.88 -6.25
C PRO A 225 -27.95 19.52 -7.64
#